data_AF-A0AA96LA68-F1
#
_entry.id   AF-A0AA96LA68-F1
#
_cell.length_a   1.000
_cell.length_b   1.000
_cell.length_c   1.000
_cell.angle_alpha   90.00
_cell.angle_beta   90.00
_cell.angle_gamma   90.00
#
_symmetry.space_group_name_H-M   'P 1'
#
loop_
_entity.id
_entity.type
_entity.pdbx_description
1 polymer ?
#
loop_
_entity_poly.entity_id
_entity_poly.type
_entity_poly.pdbx_seq_one_letter_code
_entity_poly.pdbx_strand_id
1 'polypeptide(L)'
;MSFELYDGMPTYSILHHIGLSFHDFNGEEKDYMWEKYLSYLSSEDNSLSKPVEYSLWCHFFEDQELVEDSWERIFNQPRKDRLIQRILIASGPVPYTLKNPLYSRLIKDLKWHYYIYRSLLHSAFDYFGNIEKEKALELLEQLKLSEDVKNLELLKEKLKQ
;
A
#
# COMPACT_ATOMS: atom_id res chain seq x y z
N MET A 1 18.68 -5.27 16.07
CA MET A 1 19.46 -4.01 16.13
C MET A 1 18.89 -2.91 15.23
N SER A 2 18.37 -3.18 14.03
CA SER A 2 17.92 -2.11 13.10
C SER A 2 16.62 -1.39 13.51
N PHE A 3 15.64 -2.08 14.11
CA PHE A 3 14.36 -1.47 14.50
C PHE A 3 14.43 -0.61 15.77
N GLU A 4 15.31 -0.93 16.72
CA GLU A 4 15.54 -0.08 17.90
C GLU A 4 16.14 1.28 17.47
N LEU A 5 17.03 1.27 16.47
CA LEU A 5 17.55 2.49 15.88
C LEU A 5 16.44 3.26 15.15
N TYR A 6 15.54 2.56 14.46
CA TYR A 6 14.39 3.18 13.81
C TYR A 6 13.44 3.84 14.82
N ASP A 7 13.18 3.19 15.96
CA ASP A 7 12.34 3.76 17.03
C ASP A 7 12.91 5.09 17.56
N GLY A 8 14.24 5.23 17.61
CA GLY A 8 14.92 6.47 18.02
C GLY A 8 15.07 7.51 16.90
N MET A 9 15.11 7.07 15.64
CA MET A 9 15.31 7.94 14.47
C MET A 9 14.52 7.43 13.25
N PRO A 10 13.20 7.68 13.18
CA PRO A 10 12.31 7.10 12.16
C PRO A 10 12.61 7.64 10.75
N THR A 11 13.54 7.00 10.06
CA THR A 11 14.05 7.46 8.76
C THR A 11 14.07 6.31 7.77
N TYR A 12 13.79 6.65 6.50
CA TYR A 12 13.81 5.67 5.43
C TYR A 12 15.20 5.05 5.25
N SER A 13 16.28 5.79 5.50
CA SER A 13 17.65 5.27 5.37
C SER A 13 17.89 3.99 6.19
N ILE A 14 17.30 3.87 7.38
CA ILE A 14 17.40 2.65 8.19
C ILE A 14 16.61 1.51 7.55
N LEU A 15 15.38 1.78 7.12
CA LEU A 15 14.51 0.79 6.48
C LEU A 15 15.04 0.35 5.11
N HIS A 16 15.75 1.22 4.40
CA HIS A 16 16.40 0.91 3.14
C HIS A 16 17.42 -0.22 3.30
N HIS A 17 18.23 -0.19 4.36
CA HIS A 17 19.15 -1.28 4.67
C HIS A 17 18.42 -2.59 5.00
N ILE A 18 17.28 -2.51 5.70
CA ILE A 18 16.45 -3.69 5.98
C ILE A 18 15.89 -4.28 4.68
N GLY A 19 15.37 -3.42 3.79
CA GLY A 19 14.84 -3.82 2.49
C GLY A 19 15.90 -4.49 1.62
N LEU A 20 17.11 -3.91 1.54
CA LEU A 20 18.22 -4.48 0.77
C LEU A 20 18.68 -5.86 1.28
N SER A 21 18.56 -6.12 2.59
CA SER A 21 18.95 -7.40 3.19
C SER A 21 17.80 -8.41 3.30
N PHE A 22 16.59 -8.08 2.82
CA PHE A 22 15.41 -8.91 3.07
C PHE A 22 15.51 -10.33 2.47
N HIS A 23 16.17 -10.49 1.32
CA HIS A 23 16.39 -11.82 0.73
C HIS A 23 17.29 -12.72 1.57
N ASP A 24 18.21 -12.12 2.33
CA ASP A 24 19.15 -12.85 3.19
C ASP A 24 18.52 -13.26 4.54
N PHE A 25 17.36 -12.69 4.88
CA PHE A 25 16.68 -12.99 6.14
C PHE A 25 16.14 -14.42 6.15
N ASN A 26 16.30 -15.09 7.29
CA ASN A 26 15.62 -16.33 7.59
C ASN A 26 14.13 -16.09 7.97
N GLY A 27 13.37 -17.16 8.19
CA GLY A 27 11.94 -17.07 8.50
C GLY A 27 11.61 -16.21 9.72
N GLU A 28 12.34 -16.38 10.83
CA GLU A 28 12.11 -15.65 12.07
C GLU A 28 12.42 -14.14 11.90
N GLU A 29 13.48 -13.83 11.16
CA GLU A 29 13.86 -12.44 10.86
C GLU A 29 12.82 -11.74 9.99
N LYS A 30 12.28 -12.43 8.99
CA LYS A 30 11.18 -11.93 8.15
C LYS A 30 9.92 -11.71 8.97
N ASP A 31 9.56 -12.66 9.83
CA ASP A 31 8.36 -12.55 10.67
C ASP A 31 8.48 -11.37 11.65
N TYR A 32 9.64 -11.22 12.29
CA TYR A 32 9.92 -10.07 13.17
C TYR A 32 9.87 -8.73 12.43
N MET A 33 10.43 -8.66 11.21
CA MET A 33 10.36 -7.47 10.36
C MET A 33 8.92 -7.08 10.06
N TRP A 34 8.10 -8.06 9.63
CA TRP A 34 6.68 -7.84 9.33
C TRP A 34 5.89 -7.40 10.56
N GLU A 35 6.13 -8.01 11.72
CA GLU A 35 5.49 -7.58 12.98
C GLU A 35 5.76 -6.10 13.26
N LYS A 36 7.02 -5.65 13.11
CA LYS A 36 7.41 -4.25 13.29
C LYS A 36 6.75 -3.34 12.26
N TYR A 37 6.79 -3.69 10.98
CA TYR A 37 6.15 -2.90 9.92
C TYR A 37 4.65 -2.73 10.19
N LEU A 38 3.93 -3.82 10.50
CA LEU A 38 2.50 -3.78 10.78
C LEU A 38 2.17 -2.94 12.04
N SER A 39 3.03 -2.98 13.05
CA SER A 39 2.92 -2.14 14.25
C SER A 39 3.06 -0.65 13.91
N TYR A 40 4.10 -0.26 13.16
CA TYR A 40 4.32 1.13 12.77
C TYR A 40 3.23 1.66 11.83
N LEU A 41 2.77 0.86 10.88
CA LEU A 41 1.66 1.21 9.99
C LEU A 41 0.34 1.40 10.75
N SER A 42 0.19 0.74 11.90
CA SER A 42 -0.95 0.92 12.79
C SER A 42 -0.83 2.14 13.71
N SER A 43 0.38 2.70 13.87
CA SER A 43 0.67 3.82 14.77
C SER A 43 -0.03 5.11 14.33
N GLU A 44 -0.43 5.95 15.29
CA GLU A 44 -0.92 7.31 14.99
C GLU A 44 0.21 8.25 14.57
N ASP A 45 1.44 7.94 14.96
CA ASP A 45 2.61 8.75 14.67
C ASP A 45 3.04 8.55 13.21
N ASN A 46 2.87 9.60 12.40
CA ASN A 46 3.27 9.59 11.00
C ASN A 46 4.79 9.54 10.81
N SER A 47 5.59 9.96 11.79
CA SER A 47 7.05 9.85 11.72
C SER A 47 7.48 8.38 11.65
N LEU A 48 6.78 7.50 12.41
CA LEU A 48 7.01 6.06 12.37
C LEU A 48 6.42 5.38 11.14
N SER A 49 5.30 5.87 10.59
CA SER A 49 4.62 5.15 9.52
C SER A 49 5.08 5.53 8.12
N LYS A 50 5.35 6.81 7.86
CA LYS A 50 5.62 7.30 6.50
C LYS A 50 6.86 6.68 5.87
N PRO A 51 7.97 6.48 6.60
CA PRO A 51 9.10 5.76 6.05
C PRO A 51 8.76 4.29 5.76
N VAL A 52 7.90 3.65 6.56
CA VAL A 52 7.47 2.26 6.33
C VAL A 52 6.58 2.17 5.08
N GLU A 53 5.63 3.11 4.90
CA GLU A 53 4.83 3.22 3.67
C GLU A 53 5.73 3.33 2.42
N TYR A 54 6.76 4.17 2.49
CA TYR A 54 7.70 4.37 1.39
C TYR A 54 8.60 3.14 1.17
N SER A 55 9.06 2.49 2.25
CA SER A 55 9.82 1.25 2.15
C SER A 55 8.99 0.13 1.52
N LEU A 56 7.71 0.01 1.85
CA LEU A 56 6.81 -0.97 1.21
C LEU A 56 6.72 -0.73 -0.29
N TRP A 57 6.52 0.54 -0.67
CA TRP A 57 6.46 0.94 -2.06
C TRP A 57 7.74 0.54 -2.83
N CYS A 58 8.92 1.01 -2.41
CA CYS A 58 10.18 0.74 -3.12
C CYS A 58 10.67 -0.71 -3.07
N HIS A 59 10.56 -1.38 -1.92
CA HIS A 59 11.29 -2.65 -1.68
C HIS A 59 10.44 -3.90 -1.80
N PHE A 60 9.11 -3.78 -1.70
CA PHE A 60 8.24 -4.95 -1.64
C PHE A 60 7.17 -4.92 -2.73
N PHE A 61 6.59 -3.75 -3.03
CA PHE A 61 5.53 -3.65 -4.02
C PHE A 61 6.03 -3.50 -5.45
N GLU A 62 7.18 -2.83 -5.66
CA GLU A 62 7.83 -2.76 -6.99
C GLU A 62 8.53 -4.07 -7.38
N ASP A 63 8.84 -4.93 -6.41
CA ASP A 63 9.52 -6.20 -6.64
C ASP A 63 8.52 -7.32 -7.01
N GLN A 64 8.63 -7.82 -8.24
CA GLN A 64 7.73 -8.86 -8.77
C GLN A 64 7.86 -10.20 -8.04
N GLU A 65 9.01 -10.49 -7.42
CA GLU A 65 9.22 -11.72 -6.64
C GLU A 65 8.61 -11.62 -5.24
N LEU A 66 8.43 -10.40 -4.71
CA LEU A 66 8.01 -10.18 -3.32
C LEU A 66 6.57 -9.66 -3.19
N VAL A 67 6.01 -9.04 -4.22
CA VAL A 67 4.75 -8.28 -4.10
C VAL A 67 3.56 -9.13 -3.65
N GLU A 68 3.43 -10.36 -4.16
CA GLU A 68 2.33 -11.26 -3.80
C GLU A 68 2.44 -11.72 -2.34
N ASP A 69 3.59 -12.27 -1.97
CA ASP A 69 3.89 -12.72 -0.60
C ASP A 69 3.74 -11.57 0.42
N SER A 70 4.23 -10.38 0.07
CA SER A 70 4.14 -9.19 0.92
C SER A 70 2.69 -8.75 1.11
N TRP A 71 1.91 -8.75 0.02
CA TRP A 71 0.48 -8.42 0.09
C TRP A 71 -0.30 -9.42 0.93
N GLU A 72 -0.04 -10.72 0.76
CA GLU A 72 -0.67 -11.76 1.56
C GLU A 72 -0.31 -11.61 3.04
N ARG A 73 0.97 -11.43 3.38
CA ARG A 73 1.40 -11.21 4.78
C ARG A 73 0.71 -9.99 5.42
N ILE A 74 0.47 -8.94 4.64
CA ILE A 74 -0.26 -7.76 5.13
C ILE A 74 -1.74 -8.06 5.35
N PHE A 75 -2.40 -8.92 4.57
CA PHE A 75 -3.86 -9.09 4.62
C PHE A 75 -4.36 -10.48 5.04
N ASN A 76 -3.48 -11.41 5.41
CA ASN A 76 -3.82 -12.76 5.86
C ASN A 76 -4.58 -12.81 7.20
N GLN A 77 -4.67 -11.70 7.94
CA GLN A 77 -5.55 -11.58 9.10
C GLN A 77 -6.20 -10.18 9.13
N PRO A 78 -7.25 -9.97 9.94
CA PRO A 78 -7.88 -8.66 10.09
C PRO A 78 -6.87 -7.56 10.49
N ARG A 79 -7.05 -6.36 9.94
CA ARG A 79 -6.18 -5.20 10.18
C ARG A 79 -6.99 -4.00 10.65
N LYS A 80 -6.33 -3.13 11.42
CA LYS A 80 -6.90 -1.84 11.83
C LYS A 80 -7.11 -0.95 10.62
N ASP A 81 -8.15 -0.12 10.66
CA ASP A 81 -8.51 0.73 9.52
C ASP A 81 -7.34 1.58 9.02
N ARG A 82 -6.60 2.21 9.94
CA ARG A 82 -5.46 3.08 9.61
C ARG A 82 -4.38 2.35 8.80
N LEU A 83 -4.10 1.09 9.11
CA LEU A 83 -3.14 0.29 8.34
C LEU A 83 -3.64 0.10 6.91
N ILE A 84 -4.91 -0.31 6.75
CA ILE A 84 -5.52 -0.51 5.43
C ILE A 84 -5.48 0.78 4.62
N GLN A 85 -5.83 1.91 5.22
CA GLN A 85 -5.79 3.24 4.59
C GLN A 85 -4.39 3.57 4.04
N ARG A 86 -3.35 3.32 4.83
CA ARG A 86 -1.95 3.58 4.45
C ARG A 86 -1.49 2.65 3.33
N ILE A 87 -1.81 1.36 3.43
CA ILE A 87 -1.47 0.39 2.40
C ILE A 87 -2.14 0.75 1.07
N LEU A 88 -3.44 1.09 1.07
CA LEU A 88 -4.14 1.52 -0.15
C LEU A 88 -3.47 2.73 -0.82
N ILE A 89 -2.94 3.66 -0.04
CA ILE A 89 -2.21 4.82 -0.55
C ILE A 89 -0.83 4.42 -1.10
N ALA A 90 -0.12 3.49 -0.46
CA ALA A 90 1.22 3.07 -0.87
C ALA A 90 1.22 1.99 -1.99
N SER A 91 0.07 1.37 -2.27
CA SER A 91 -0.03 0.20 -3.16
C SER A 91 -0.14 0.53 -4.64
N GLY A 92 0.51 1.61 -5.10
CA GLY A 92 0.57 2.00 -6.51
C GLY A 92 1.06 0.86 -7.41
N PRO A 93 2.25 0.28 -7.14
CA PRO A 93 2.84 -0.80 -7.93
C PRO A 93 2.11 -2.14 -7.82
N VAL A 94 1.38 -2.38 -6.72
CA VAL A 94 0.71 -3.67 -6.47
C VAL A 94 -0.28 -3.96 -7.60
N PRO A 95 -0.25 -5.16 -8.21
CA PRO A 95 -1.20 -5.55 -9.25
C PRO A 95 -2.67 -5.40 -8.84
N TYR A 96 -3.49 -4.96 -9.79
CA TYR A 96 -4.94 -4.82 -9.59
C TYR A 96 -5.59 -6.13 -9.13
N THR A 97 -5.16 -7.27 -9.67
CA THR A 97 -5.66 -8.60 -9.32
C THR A 97 -5.55 -8.91 -7.83
N LEU A 98 -4.45 -8.51 -7.18
CA LEU A 98 -4.25 -8.68 -5.74
C LEU A 98 -5.11 -7.73 -4.90
N LYS A 99 -5.37 -6.52 -5.42
CA LYS A 99 -6.16 -5.49 -4.73
C LYS A 99 -7.67 -5.68 -4.88
N ASN A 100 -8.12 -6.26 -5.98
CA ASN A 100 -9.53 -6.36 -6.31
C ASN A 100 -10.36 -7.05 -5.20
N PRO A 101 -9.94 -8.18 -4.59
CA PRO A 101 -10.65 -8.77 -3.46
C PRO A 101 -10.81 -7.81 -2.27
N LEU A 102 -9.79 -7.01 -1.98
CA LEU A 102 -9.83 -5.99 -0.93
C LEU A 102 -10.82 -4.89 -1.31
N TYR A 103 -10.77 -4.37 -2.54
CA TYR A 103 -11.71 -3.35 -3.02
C TYR A 103 -13.17 -3.82 -2.93
N SER A 104 -13.48 -5.02 -3.40
CA SER A 104 -14.84 -5.59 -3.35
C SER A 104 -15.38 -5.72 -1.91
N ARG A 105 -14.49 -5.94 -0.94
CA ARG A 105 -14.86 -5.95 0.48
C ARG A 105 -15.13 -4.54 1.01
N LEU A 106 -14.25 -3.58 0.70
CA LEU A 106 -14.25 -2.25 1.28
C LEU A 106 -15.28 -1.30 0.66
N ILE A 107 -15.62 -1.46 -0.62
CA ILE A 107 -16.56 -0.58 -1.35
C ILE A 107 -17.96 -0.48 -0.72
N LYS A 108 -18.33 -1.42 0.15
CA LYS A 108 -19.64 -1.40 0.84
C LYS A 108 -19.76 -0.29 1.88
N ASP A 109 -18.64 0.27 2.33
CA ASP A 109 -18.59 1.31 3.35
C ASP A 109 -17.93 2.58 2.79
N LEU A 110 -18.69 3.68 2.83
CA LEU A 110 -18.34 4.97 2.23
C LEU A 110 -17.01 5.52 2.77
N LYS A 111 -16.60 5.16 4.00
CA LYS A 111 -15.33 5.63 4.58
C LYS A 111 -14.11 5.19 3.76
N TRP A 112 -14.24 4.14 2.95
CA TRP A 112 -13.16 3.60 2.12
C TRP A 112 -13.05 4.19 0.73
N HIS A 113 -14.10 4.86 0.26
CA HIS A 113 -14.17 5.29 -1.14
C HIS A 113 -13.00 6.20 -1.53
N TYR A 114 -12.65 7.15 -0.66
CA TYR A 114 -11.50 8.01 -0.89
C TYR A 114 -10.18 7.22 -0.99
N TYR A 115 -9.98 6.20 -0.15
CA TYR A 115 -8.75 5.41 -0.15
C TYR A 115 -8.66 4.46 -1.34
N ILE A 116 -9.79 3.89 -1.77
CA ILE A 116 -9.86 3.11 -3.03
C ILE A 116 -9.52 4.03 -4.21
N TYR A 117 -10.13 5.22 -4.26
CA TYR A 117 -9.81 6.23 -5.28
C TYR A 117 -8.31 6.56 -5.32
N ARG A 118 -7.69 6.83 -4.16
CA ARG A 118 -6.25 7.14 -4.08
C ARG A 118 -5.39 5.98 -4.54
N SER A 119 -5.80 4.74 -4.23
CA SER A 119 -5.10 3.54 -4.70
C SER A 119 -5.14 3.42 -6.22
N LEU A 120 -6.32 3.61 -6.83
CA LEU A 120 -6.46 3.61 -8.29
C LEU A 120 -5.66 4.74 -8.95
N LEU A 121 -5.73 5.94 -8.39
CA LEU A 121 -4.97 7.10 -8.87
C LEU A 121 -3.47 6.79 -8.87
N HIS A 122 -2.93 6.32 -7.75
CA HIS A 122 -1.50 6.04 -7.69
C HIS A 122 -1.13 4.92 -8.65
N SER A 123 -1.89 3.83 -8.74
CA SER A 123 -1.60 2.76 -9.71
C SER A 123 -1.66 3.19 -11.17
N ALA A 124 -2.54 4.12 -11.54
CA ALA A 124 -2.62 4.61 -12.91
C ALA A 124 -1.42 5.48 -13.34
N PHE A 125 -0.70 6.04 -12.37
CA PHE A 125 0.42 6.97 -12.57
C PHE A 125 1.77 6.45 -12.06
N ASP A 126 1.77 5.30 -11.41
CA ASP A 126 2.98 4.60 -10.97
C ASP A 126 3.68 3.96 -12.17
N TYR A 127 5.01 4.03 -12.20
CA TYR A 127 5.80 3.46 -13.29
C TYR A 127 5.66 1.94 -13.37
N PHE A 128 5.56 1.27 -12.22
CA PHE A 128 5.36 -0.18 -12.09
C PHE A 128 3.88 -0.53 -11.85
N GLY A 129 2.97 0.44 -11.94
CA GLY A 129 1.54 0.24 -11.72
C GLY A 129 0.92 -0.72 -12.74
N ASN A 130 0.40 -1.85 -12.25
CA ASN A 130 -0.37 -2.80 -13.06
C ASN A 130 -1.87 -2.64 -12.77
N ILE A 131 -2.56 -1.89 -13.62
CA ILE A 131 -3.99 -1.57 -13.50
C ILE A 131 -4.82 -2.18 -14.63
N GLU A 132 -5.89 -2.87 -14.27
CA GLU A 132 -6.91 -3.32 -15.23
C GLU A 132 -7.88 -2.17 -15.50
N LYS A 133 -7.62 -1.41 -16.56
CA LYS A 133 -8.27 -0.12 -16.82
C LYS A 133 -9.80 -0.16 -16.84
N GLU A 134 -10.39 -1.13 -17.54
CA GLU A 134 -11.84 -1.29 -17.64
C GLU A 134 -12.47 -1.54 -16.25
N LYS A 135 -11.95 -2.52 -15.51
CA LYS A 135 -12.43 -2.83 -14.14
C LYS A 135 -12.19 -1.68 -13.17
N ALA A 136 -11.07 -0.98 -13.29
CA ALA A 136 -10.77 0.19 -12.48
C ALA A 136 -11.75 1.33 -12.75
N LEU A 137 -12.18 1.52 -14.00
CA LEU A 137 -13.17 2.52 -14.37
C LEU A 137 -14.56 2.15 -13.81
N GLU A 138 -14.99 0.90 -13.96
CA GLU A 138 -16.23 0.38 -13.37
C GLU A 138 -16.25 0.55 -11.84
N LEU A 139 -15.11 0.29 -11.18
CA LEU A 139 -14.96 0.49 -9.74
C LEU A 139 -15.05 1.99 -9.39
N LEU A 140 -14.40 2.85 -10.15
CA LEU A 140 -14.38 4.30 -9.94
C LEU A 140 -15.78 4.91 -10.04
N GLU A 141 -16.63 4.44 -10.95
CA GLU A 141 -18.03 4.89 -11.11
C GLU A 141 -18.92 4.55 -9.91
N GLN A 142 -18.56 3.53 -9.13
CA GLN A 142 -19.30 3.15 -7.92
C GLN A 142 -18.91 4.00 -6.71
N LEU A 143 -17.75 4.67 -6.73
CA LEU A 143 -17.26 5.44 -5.61
C LEU A 143 -18.08 6.73 -5.42
N LYS A 144 -18.59 6.91 -4.20
CA LYS A 144 -19.12 8.18 -3.71
C LYS A 144 -17.98 9.03 -3.16
N LEU A 145 -17.53 10.00 -3.96
CA LEU A 145 -16.45 10.92 -3.64
C LEU A 145 -17.01 12.34 -3.45
N SER A 146 -16.31 13.18 -2.69
CA SER A 146 -16.66 14.60 -2.59
C SER A 146 -16.36 15.33 -3.90
N GLU A 147 -17.08 16.41 -4.17
CA GLU A 147 -16.96 17.18 -5.41
C GLU A 147 -15.58 17.84 -5.59
N ASP A 148 -14.83 18.03 -4.50
CA ASP A 148 -13.52 18.67 -4.45
C ASP A 148 -12.34 17.69 -4.59
N VAL A 149 -12.59 16.40 -4.84
CA VAL A 149 -11.53 15.42 -5.07
C VAL A 149 -10.69 15.83 -6.29
N LYS A 150 -9.47 16.27 -6.01
CA LYS A 150 -8.47 16.64 -7.01
C LYS A 150 -8.12 15.43 -7.87
N ASN A 151 -7.87 15.65 -9.17
CA ASN A 151 -7.40 14.64 -10.13
C ASN A 151 -8.39 13.52 -10.48
N LEU A 152 -9.69 13.64 -10.14
CA LEU A 152 -10.69 12.64 -10.55
C LEU A 152 -10.82 12.54 -12.07
N GLU A 153 -10.97 13.68 -12.76
CA GLU A 153 -11.09 13.69 -14.23
C GLU A 153 -9.81 13.21 -14.91
N LEU A 154 -8.65 13.60 -14.39
CA LEU A 154 -7.35 13.11 -14.86
C LEU A 154 -7.24 11.58 -14.78
N LEU A 155 -7.73 10.97 -13.68
CA LEU A 155 -7.76 9.51 -13.56
C LEU A 155 -8.72 8.88 -14.59
N LYS A 156 -9.92 9.42 -14.76
CA LYS A 156 -10.88 8.91 -15.75
C LYS A 156 -10.31 8.94 -17.16
N GLU A 157 -9.62 10.01 -17.53
CA GLU A 157 -8.94 10.12 -18.82
C GLU A 157 -7.84 9.06 -18.97
N LYS A 158 -7.01 8.89 -17.94
CA LYS A 158 -5.91 7.90 -17.95
C LYS A 158 -6.41 6.46 -18.10
N LEU A 159 -7.57 6.13 -17.52
CA LEU A 159 -8.19 4.80 -17.61
C LEU A 159 -8.91 4.53 -18.94
N LYS A 160 -9.24 5.56 -19.72
CA LYS A 160 -9.91 5.41 -21.03
C LYS A 160 -8.95 5.27 -22.23
N GLN A 161 -7.69 5.64 -22.05
CA GLN A 161 -6.61 5.46 -23.03
C GLN A 161 -6.19 3.99 -23.09
#